data_AF-A0A4R6KWF4-F1
#
_entry.id   AF-A0A4R6KWF4-F1
#
_cell.length_a   1.000
_cell.length_b   1.000
_cell.length_c   1.000
_cell.angle_alpha   90.00
_cell.angle_beta   90.00
_cell.angle_gamma   90.00
#
_symmetry.space_group_name_H-M   'P 1'
#
loop_
_entity.id
_entity.type
_entity.pdbx_description
1 polymer ?
#
loop_
_entity_poly.entity_id
_entity_poly.type
_entity_poly.pdbx_seq_one_letter_code
_entity_poly.pdbx_strand_id
1 'polypeptide(L)'
;MPATNRLIDFSTPYVEGSGVQALRASSLHLVRQLLELRDVQRRHQRELLSIALWKWTEAPGAKPYPKYNIRYVTRGVLAADDAKINHEHVWPRKWIIDKLLSRRDWPSDELTDFLDTHGVACVVTIEEHASLGGKQRMGWQRYVDAGIDVWDRQLGRWAEFRGAPSEPADDVDADEAPVVVGVDLEQVIRERAGDKQDLLIELARSAEREMAVPVLGSTRDSAQPVGAYFRIHDAQIEEPTPAVAYVHWSGKVSFRLTHNDLPAGGLAGATPATHQKYGVACHVSDNATLRTAQHLLYLALAKLRDDL
;
A
#
# COMPACT_ATOMS: atom_id res chain seq x y z
N MET A 1 27.09 -6.16 -6.24
CA MET A 1 26.54 -6.37 -7.61
C MET A 1 26.51 -5.03 -8.31
N PRO A 2 26.90 -4.94 -9.60
CA PRO A 2 26.78 -3.70 -10.37
C PRO A 2 25.31 -3.24 -10.44
N ALA A 3 25.09 -1.93 -10.45
CA ALA A 3 23.76 -1.36 -10.63
C ALA A 3 23.19 -1.77 -11.99
N THR A 4 21.94 -2.23 -12.02
CA THR A 4 21.32 -2.84 -13.21
C THR A 4 21.16 -1.85 -14.37
N ASN A 5 21.13 -0.55 -14.08
CA ASN A 5 21.10 0.52 -15.08
C ASN A 5 22.34 0.53 -16.00
N ARG A 6 23.50 0.04 -15.54
CA ARG A 6 24.72 -0.01 -16.37
C ARG A 6 24.70 -1.08 -17.46
N LEU A 7 23.75 -2.01 -17.36
CA LEU A 7 23.70 -3.17 -18.24
C LEU A 7 22.67 -2.99 -19.37
N ILE A 8 21.94 -1.87 -19.37
CA ILE A 8 20.93 -1.53 -20.36
C ILE A 8 21.21 -0.11 -20.84
N ASP A 9 21.49 0.03 -22.13
CA ASP A 9 21.48 1.34 -22.76
C ASP A 9 20.03 1.78 -23.01
N PHE A 10 19.52 2.63 -22.11
CA PHE A 10 18.16 3.16 -22.21
C PHE A 10 17.99 4.19 -23.34
N SER A 11 19.09 4.71 -23.91
CA SER A 11 19.05 5.63 -25.05
C SER A 11 18.74 4.92 -26.37
N THR A 12 19.06 3.62 -26.46
CA THR A 12 18.70 2.80 -27.62
C THR A 12 17.18 2.61 -27.70
N PRO A 13 16.56 2.81 -28.89
CA PRO A 13 15.13 2.58 -29.08
C PRO A 13 14.70 1.19 -28.60
N TYR A 14 13.60 1.14 -27.88
CA TYR A 14 13.03 -0.11 -27.42
C TYR A 14 12.38 -0.84 -28.60
N VAL A 15 12.81 -2.08 -28.82
CA VAL A 15 12.22 -3.02 -29.76
C VAL A 15 11.63 -4.17 -28.96
N GLU A 16 10.35 -4.42 -29.18
CA GLU A 16 9.63 -5.50 -28.53
C GLU A 16 10.24 -6.87 -28.91
N GLY A 17 10.39 -7.76 -27.93
CA GLY A 17 10.95 -9.09 -28.17
C GLY A 17 10.05 -9.97 -29.06
N SER A 18 10.63 -10.88 -29.83
CA SER A 18 9.86 -11.78 -30.71
C SER A 18 8.93 -12.76 -29.97
N GLY A 19 9.12 -12.97 -28.67
CA GLY A 19 8.32 -13.89 -27.85
C GLY A 19 7.19 -13.23 -27.05
N VAL A 20 6.96 -11.93 -27.20
CA VAL A 20 6.08 -11.17 -26.29
C VAL A 20 4.64 -11.64 -26.33
N GLN A 21 4.11 -11.92 -27.52
CA GLN A 21 2.74 -12.44 -27.67
C GLN A 21 2.55 -13.77 -26.94
N ALA A 22 3.50 -14.70 -27.06
CA ALA A 22 3.43 -15.99 -26.38
C ALA A 22 3.53 -15.86 -24.84
N LEU A 23 4.41 -14.97 -24.34
CA LEU A 23 4.56 -14.70 -22.91
C LEU A 23 3.33 -14.01 -22.31
N ARG A 24 2.73 -13.06 -23.03
CA ARG A 24 1.47 -12.41 -22.65
C ARG A 24 0.32 -13.41 -22.65
N ALA A 25 0.18 -14.23 -23.69
CA ALA A 25 -0.85 -15.27 -23.76
C ALA A 25 -0.72 -16.27 -22.60
N SER A 26 0.50 -16.68 -22.26
CA SER A 26 0.76 -17.53 -21.09
C SER A 26 0.35 -16.86 -19.77
N SER A 27 0.71 -15.59 -19.58
CA SER A 27 0.37 -14.83 -18.37
C SER A 27 -1.14 -14.58 -18.26
N LEU A 28 -1.82 -14.26 -19.36
CA LEU A 28 -3.27 -14.11 -19.44
C LEU A 28 -3.98 -15.42 -19.07
N HIS A 29 -3.48 -16.55 -19.57
CA HIS A 29 -4.02 -17.86 -19.21
C HIS A 29 -3.89 -18.12 -17.69
N LEU A 30 -2.74 -17.81 -17.09
CA LEU A 30 -2.57 -17.90 -15.64
C LEU A 30 -3.56 -17.03 -14.87
N VAL A 31 -3.74 -15.77 -15.27
CA VAL A 31 -4.70 -14.86 -14.62
C VAL A 31 -6.11 -15.44 -14.68
N ARG A 32 -6.56 -15.92 -15.85
CA ARG A 32 -7.89 -16.55 -16.01
C ARG A 32 -8.09 -17.73 -15.07
N GLN A 33 -7.16 -18.68 -15.09
CA GLN A 33 -7.23 -19.86 -14.23
C GLN A 33 -7.27 -19.47 -12.74
N LEU A 34 -6.46 -18.50 -12.34
CA LEU A 34 -6.45 -18.00 -10.96
C LEU A 34 -7.78 -17.35 -10.54
N LEU A 35 -8.48 -16.65 -11.45
CA LEU A 35 -9.80 -16.07 -11.18
C LEU A 35 -10.92 -17.13 -11.12
N GLU A 36 -10.76 -18.22 -11.85
CA GLU A 36 -11.70 -19.34 -11.87
C GLU A 36 -11.56 -20.28 -10.66
N LEU A 37 -10.41 -20.27 -9.97
CA LEU A 37 -10.20 -21.11 -8.78
C LEU A 37 -11.33 -20.96 -7.76
N ARG A 38 -11.80 -22.11 -7.28
CA ARG A 38 -12.75 -22.26 -6.18
C ARG A 38 -12.03 -22.88 -4.99
N ASP A 39 -12.55 -22.65 -3.79
CA ASP A 39 -12.04 -23.27 -2.54
C ASP A 39 -10.57 -22.96 -2.20
N VAL A 40 -10.06 -21.82 -2.67
CA VAL A 40 -8.73 -21.30 -2.31
C VAL A 40 -8.87 -20.05 -1.46
N GLN A 41 -8.07 -19.94 -0.39
CA GLN A 41 -8.05 -18.72 0.42
C GLN A 41 -7.67 -17.50 -0.43
N ARG A 42 -8.44 -16.42 -0.28
CA ARG A 42 -8.26 -15.17 -1.05
C ARG A 42 -6.85 -14.62 -0.96
N ARG A 43 -6.16 -14.80 0.18
CA ARG A 43 -4.75 -14.42 0.35
C ARG A 43 -3.83 -15.11 -0.66
N HIS A 44 -3.95 -16.43 -0.84
CA HIS A 44 -3.13 -17.19 -1.79
C HIS A 44 -3.45 -16.80 -3.23
N GLN A 45 -4.74 -16.62 -3.54
CA GLN A 45 -5.17 -16.18 -4.87
C GLN A 45 -4.57 -14.81 -5.24
N ARG A 46 -4.57 -13.84 -4.31
CA ARG A 46 -3.93 -12.53 -4.50
C ARG A 46 -2.44 -12.62 -4.75
N GLU A 47 -1.75 -13.45 -3.98
CA GLU A 47 -0.30 -13.65 -4.12
C GLU A 47 0.05 -14.20 -5.51
N LEU A 48 -0.67 -15.22 -5.96
CA LEU A 48 -0.49 -15.83 -7.28
C LEU A 48 -0.84 -14.85 -8.41
N LEU A 49 -1.93 -14.08 -8.27
CA LEU A 49 -2.28 -13.03 -9.24
C LEU A 49 -1.20 -11.95 -9.32
N SER A 50 -0.61 -11.59 -8.18
CA SER A 50 0.52 -10.67 -8.14
C SER A 50 1.72 -11.20 -8.93
N ILE A 51 2.03 -12.51 -8.83
CA ILE A 51 3.11 -13.14 -9.61
C ILE A 51 2.76 -13.15 -11.10
N ALA A 52 1.54 -13.52 -11.46
CA ALA A 52 1.08 -13.53 -12.85
C ALA A 52 1.14 -12.14 -13.50
N LEU A 53 0.77 -11.10 -12.74
CA LEU A 53 0.83 -9.71 -13.19
C LEU A 53 2.27 -9.22 -13.42
N TRP A 54 3.23 -9.64 -12.59
CA TRP A 54 4.65 -9.42 -12.89
C TRP A 54 5.05 -10.05 -14.21
N LYS A 55 4.60 -11.27 -14.49
CA LYS A 55 4.91 -11.93 -15.78
C LYS A 55 4.26 -11.25 -16.96
N TRP A 56 3.08 -10.68 -16.78
CA TRP A 56 2.44 -9.84 -17.78
C TRP A 56 3.26 -8.59 -18.11
N THR A 57 3.68 -7.83 -17.10
CA THR A 57 4.44 -6.57 -17.31
C THR A 57 5.89 -6.80 -17.73
N GLU A 58 6.49 -7.93 -17.36
CA GLU A 58 7.83 -8.36 -17.80
C GLU A 58 7.84 -8.95 -19.20
N ALA A 59 6.70 -9.48 -19.69
CA ALA A 59 6.58 -10.09 -21.02
C ALA A 59 7.16 -9.22 -22.15
N PRO A 60 6.82 -7.92 -22.29
CA PRO A 60 7.39 -7.06 -23.32
C PRO A 60 8.92 -6.85 -23.19
N GLY A 61 9.50 -7.17 -22.03
CA GLY A 61 10.92 -6.97 -21.74
C GLY A 61 11.88 -7.56 -22.77
N ALA A 62 12.78 -6.73 -23.31
CA ALA A 62 13.83 -7.19 -24.20
C ALA A 62 15.00 -7.83 -23.42
N LYS A 63 15.65 -8.82 -24.04
CA LYS A 63 16.87 -9.44 -23.48
C LYS A 63 18.03 -8.43 -23.44
N PRO A 64 19.04 -8.62 -22.58
CA PRO A 64 19.20 -9.71 -21.61
C PRO A 64 18.49 -9.50 -20.27
N TYR A 65 17.88 -8.33 -20.03
CA TYR A 65 17.21 -7.99 -18.76
C TYR A 65 15.73 -7.64 -18.97
N PRO A 66 14.85 -8.62 -19.27
CA PRO A 66 13.45 -8.34 -19.58
C PRO A 66 12.72 -7.51 -18.52
N LYS A 67 13.05 -7.72 -17.24
CA LYS A 67 12.47 -6.96 -16.14
C LYS A 67 12.68 -5.45 -16.25
N TYR A 68 13.82 -5.00 -16.76
CA TYR A 68 14.15 -3.57 -16.79
C TYR A 68 14.27 -3.03 -18.22
N ASN A 69 14.34 -3.87 -19.24
CA ASN A 69 14.42 -3.43 -20.62
C ASN A 69 13.03 -3.34 -21.26
N ILE A 70 12.20 -2.43 -20.75
CA ILE A 70 10.82 -2.19 -21.19
C ILE A 70 10.68 -0.82 -21.86
N ARG A 71 9.50 -0.55 -22.44
CA ARG A 71 9.18 0.64 -23.24
C ARG A 71 9.33 1.97 -22.49
N TYR A 72 8.81 2.05 -21.27
CA TYR A 72 8.72 3.31 -20.54
C TYR A 72 9.79 3.42 -19.46
N VAL A 73 10.51 4.54 -19.46
CA VAL A 73 11.55 4.85 -18.46
C VAL A 73 11.45 6.32 -18.07
N THR A 74 11.85 6.67 -16.86
CA THR A 74 11.78 8.07 -16.39
C THR A 74 13.03 8.87 -16.76
N ARG A 75 12.94 10.20 -16.63
CA ARG A 75 14.11 11.09 -16.72
C ARG A 75 15.19 10.72 -15.71
N GLY A 76 14.83 10.37 -14.47
CA GLY A 76 15.81 9.98 -13.45
C GLY A 76 16.63 8.76 -13.87
N VAL A 77 16.00 7.77 -14.50
CA VAL A 77 16.69 6.57 -15.01
C VAL A 77 17.63 6.92 -16.17
N LEU A 78 17.25 7.81 -17.08
CA LEU A 78 18.08 8.22 -18.21
C LEU A 78 19.28 9.08 -17.81
N ALA A 79 19.13 9.90 -16.76
CA ALA A 79 20.14 10.87 -16.34
C ALA A 79 21.19 10.32 -15.35
N ALA A 80 20.91 9.20 -14.69
CA ALA A 80 21.75 8.70 -13.61
C ALA A 80 22.56 7.45 -14.01
N ASP A 81 23.89 7.59 -14.00
CA ASP A 81 24.85 6.53 -14.37
C ASP A 81 24.91 5.37 -13.35
N ASP A 82 24.46 5.58 -12.11
CA ASP A 82 24.55 4.61 -11.01
C ASP A 82 23.32 4.55 -10.10
N ALA A 83 22.19 5.14 -10.51
CA ALA A 83 20.94 5.03 -9.77
C ALA A 83 20.47 3.58 -9.66
N LYS A 84 20.00 3.23 -8.47
CA LYS A 84 19.23 2.00 -8.29
C LYS A 84 17.86 2.20 -8.92
N ILE A 85 17.46 1.24 -9.75
CA ILE A 85 16.22 1.29 -10.51
C ILE A 85 15.22 0.24 -10.03
N ASN A 86 13.94 0.55 -10.19
CA ASN A 86 12.80 -0.31 -9.92
C ASN A 86 11.97 -0.50 -11.18
N HIS A 87 11.31 -1.66 -11.28
CA HIS A 87 10.21 -1.89 -12.20
C HIS A 87 8.93 -1.53 -11.45
N GLU A 88 8.33 -0.39 -11.80
CA GLU A 88 7.12 0.12 -11.17
C GLU A 88 5.90 -0.18 -12.04
N HIS A 89 4.82 -0.67 -11.44
CA HIS A 89 3.55 -0.79 -12.15
C HIS A 89 2.91 0.59 -12.20
N VAL A 90 2.53 1.05 -13.38
CA VAL A 90 1.95 2.38 -13.58
C VAL A 90 0.67 2.55 -12.76
N TRP A 91 -0.20 1.55 -12.82
CA TRP A 91 -1.31 1.37 -11.91
C TRP A 91 -0.87 0.51 -10.72
N PRO A 92 -1.18 0.89 -9.47
CA PRO A 92 -0.77 0.10 -8.31
C PRO A 92 -1.21 -1.35 -8.42
N ARG A 93 -0.26 -2.29 -8.24
CA ARG A 93 -0.52 -3.73 -8.35
C ARG A 93 -1.67 -4.21 -7.46
N LYS A 94 -1.80 -3.64 -6.25
CA LYS A 94 -2.91 -3.92 -5.33
C LYS A 94 -4.26 -3.59 -5.98
N TRP A 95 -4.40 -2.39 -6.54
CA TRP A 95 -5.60 -1.94 -7.24
C TRP A 95 -5.96 -2.85 -8.42
N ILE A 96 -4.98 -3.24 -9.26
CA ILE A 96 -5.23 -4.14 -10.39
C ILE A 96 -5.81 -5.47 -9.89
N ILE A 97 -5.19 -6.05 -8.86
CA ILE A 97 -5.65 -7.33 -8.27
C ILE A 97 -7.04 -7.19 -7.63
N ASP A 98 -7.31 -6.06 -6.95
CA ASP A 98 -8.61 -5.79 -6.35
C ASP A 98 -9.71 -5.73 -7.42
N LYS A 99 -9.47 -5.01 -8.52
CA LYS A 99 -10.40 -4.95 -9.66
C LYS A 99 -10.60 -6.32 -10.31
N LEU A 100 -9.52 -7.07 -10.53
CA LEU A 100 -9.61 -8.43 -11.08
C LEU A 100 -10.47 -9.33 -10.19
N LEU A 101 -10.29 -9.29 -8.87
CA LEU A 101 -11.05 -10.09 -7.90
C LEU A 101 -12.45 -9.55 -7.58
N SER A 102 -12.76 -8.31 -7.95
CA SER A 102 -14.09 -7.71 -7.75
C SER A 102 -15.15 -8.29 -8.69
N ARG A 103 -14.71 -8.93 -9.79
CA ARG A 103 -15.56 -9.58 -10.78
C ARG A 103 -15.20 -11.07 -10.84
N ARG A 104 -16.21 -11.94 -10.79
CA ARG A 104 -16.00 -13.40 -10.92
C ARG A 104 -15.84 -13.82 -12.37
N ASP A 105 -16.61 -13.19 -13.26
CA ASP A 105 -16.69 -13.57 -14.66
C ASP A 105 -16.18 -12.42 -15.53
N TRP A 106 -15.02 -12.65 -16.14
CA TRP A 106 -14.42 -11.75 -17.11
C TRP A 106 -14.60 -12.31 -18.51
N PRO A 107 -15.27 -11.59 -19.43
CA PRO A 107 -15.19 -11.90 -20.85
C PRO A 107 -13.73 -11.90 -21.31
N SER A 108 -13.37 -12.81 -22.22
CA SER A 108 -12.00 -13.00 -22.70
C SER A 108 -11.33 -11.70 -23.15
N ASP A 109 -12.07 -10.90 -23.92
CA ASP A 109 -11.54 -9.69 -24.54
C ASP A 109 -11.44 -8.56 -23.51
N GLU A 110 -12.45 -8.39 -22.65
CA GLU A 110 -12.42 -7.41 -21.56
C GLU A 110 -11.24 -7.63 -20.59
N LEU A 111 -10.91 -8.89 -20.24
CA LEU A 111 -9.77 -9.16 -19.37
C LEU A 111 -8.45 -8.76 -20.03
N THR A 112 -8.34 -9.03 -21.33
CA THR A 112 -7.13 -8.71 -22.10
C THR A 112 -7.00 -7.19 -22.20
N ASP A 113 -8.06 -6.49 -22.57
CA ASP A 113 -8.10 -5.03 -22.66
C ASP A 113 -7.78 -4.37 -21.31
N PHE A 114 -8.31 -4.92 -20.22
CA PHE A 114 -8.01 -4.45 -18.87
C PHE A 114 -6.53 -4.61 -18.53
N LEU A 115 -5.93 -5.77 -18.81
CA LEU A 115 -4.50 -6.00 -18.57
C LEU A 115 -3.60 -5.19 -19.50
N ASP A 116 -3.98 -4.97 -20.75
CA ASP A 116 -3.24 -4.10 -21.68
C ASP A 116 -3.28 -2.63 -21.26
N THR A 117 -4.41 -2.18 -20.71
CA THR A 117 -4.61 -0.81 -20.26
C THR A 117 -3.92 -0.54 -18.91
N HIS A 118 -4.08 -1.45 -17.95
CA HIS A 118 -3.67 -1.22 -16.56
C HIS A 118 -2.41 -1.99 -16.16
N GLY A 119 -2.14 -3.13 -16.79
CA GLY A 119 -0.92 -3.93 -16.61
C GLY A 119 0.27 -3.36 -17.37
N VAL A 120 0.55 -2.07 -17.16
CA VAL A 120 1.67 -1.35 -17.77
C VAL A 120 2.72 -1.07 -16.71
N ALA A 121 3.99 -1.13 -17.10
CA ALA A 121 5.12 -0.85 -16.22
C ALA A 121 6.02 0.26 -16.76
N CYS A 122 6.74 0.89 -15.85
CA CYS A 122 7.75 1.91 -16.11
C CYS A 122 8.98 1.64 -15.23
N VAL A 123 10.17 1.86 -15.79
CA VAL A 123 11.41 1.84 -15.01
C VAL A 123 11.61 3.20 -14.36
N VAL A 124 11.77 3.20 -13.05
CA VAL A 124 11.92 4.41 -12.22
C VAL A 124 13.15 4.27 -11.32
N THR A 125 13.69 5.36 -10.78
CA THR A 125 14.68 5.27 -9.68
C THR A 125 13.99 4.90 -8.35
N ILE A 126 14.77 4.50 -7.33
CA ILE A 126 14.21 4.27 -5.99
C ILE A 126 13.57 5.54 -5.41
N GLU A 127 14.18 6.70 -5.64
CA GLU A 127 13.71 8.00 -5.16
C GLU A 127 12.39 8.38 -5.83
N GLU A 128 12.27 8.15 -7.15
CA GLU A 128 11.01 8.33 -7.89
C GLU A 128 9.94 7.35 -7.43
N HIS A 129 10.28 6.08 -7.18
CA HIS A 129 9.34 5.12 -6.62
C HIS A 129 8.79 5.60 -5.26
N ALA A 130 9.67 6.13 -4.40
CA ALA A 130 9.24 6.68 -3.11
C ALA A 130 8.32 7.91 -3.29
N SER A 131 8.58 8.79 -4.25
CA SER A 131 7.76 9.98 -4.49
C SER A 131 6.40 9.69 -5.16
N LEU A 132 6.25 8.54 -5.81
CA LEU A 132 4.96 8.01 -6.28
C LEU A 132 4.08 7.52 -5.12
N GLY A 133 4.66 7.23 -3.95
CA GLY A 133 3.92 6.89 -2.73
C GLY A 133 3.09 8.07 -2.21
N GLY A 134 1.85 7.81 -1.80
CA GLY A 134 0.97 8.83 -1.18
C GLY A 134 0.26 9.78 -2.15
N LYS A 135 0.42 9.59 -3.47
CA LYS A 135 -0.31 10.37 -4.48
C LYS A 135 -1.78 9.94 -4.52
N GLN A 136 -2.66 10.94 -4.67
CA GLN A 136 -4.12 10.79 -4.61
C GLN A 136 -4.73 10.21 -5.90
N ARG A 137 -3.95 10.12 -6.99
CA ARG A 137 -4.40 9.60 -8.29
C ARG A 137 -3.54 8.42 -8.72
N MET A 138 -4.15 7.51 -9.49
CA MET A 138 -3.49 6.32 -10.02
C MET A 138 -3.16 6.44 -11.52
N GLY A 139 -2.47 5.43 -12.05
CA GLY A 139 -2.08 5.38 -13.45
C GLY A 139 -0.98 6.39 -13.78
N TRP A 140 -0.96 6.86 -15.03
CA TRP A 140 0.03 7.84 -15.48
C TRP A 140 -0.12 9.20 -14.81
N GLN A 141 -1.33 9.56 -14.38
CA GLN A 141 -1.56 10.81 -13.67
C GLN A 141 -0.81 10.86 -12.33
N ARG A 142 -0.53 9.70 -11.72
CA ARG A 142 0.35 9.57 -10.55
C ARG A 142 1.76 10.12 -10.79
N TYR A 143 2.30 9.89 -11.99
CA TYR A 143 3.63 10.37 -12.40
C TYR A 143 3.60 11.87 -12.65
N VAL A 144 2.55 12.36 -13.31
CA VAL A 144 2.32 13.80 -13.53
C VAL A 144 2.24 14.54 -12.19
N ASP A 145 1.53 13.99 -11.21
CA ASP A 145 1.39 14.57 -9.85
C ASP A 145 2.68 14.52 -9.02
N ALA A 146 3.59 13.63 -9.39
CA ALA A 146 4.93 13.54 -8.83
C ALA A 146 5.95 14.42 -9.57
N GLY A 147 5.57 15.05 -10.69
CA GLY A 147 6.51 15.80 -11.54
C GLY A 147 7.55 14.89 -12.21
N ILE A 148 7.21 13.62 -12.45
CA ILE A 148 8.10 12.63 -13.07
C ILE A 148 7.80 12.57 -14.57
N ASP A 149 8.76 12.98 -15.37
CA ASP A 149 8.70 12.88 -16.82
C ASP A 149 9.09 11.47 -17.29
N VAL A 150 8.28 10.93 -18.20
CA VAL A 150 8.43 9.57 -18.74
C VAL A 150 8.81 9.63 -20.22
N TRP A 151 9.87 8.91 -20.58
CA TRP A 151 10.34 8.69 -21.94
C TRP A 151 9.75 7.40 -22.50
N ASP A 152 9.10 7.51 -23.66
CA ASP A 152 8.68 6.36 -24.45
C ASP A 152 9.81 5.96 -25.39
N ARG A 153 10.56 4.91 -25.02
CA ARG A 153 11.70 4.41 -25.79
C ARG A 153 11.31 3.83 -27.14
N GLN A 154 10.05 3.43 -27.33
CA GLN A 154 9.59 2.91 -28.62
C GLN A 154 9.36 4.06 -29.60
N LEU A 155 8.78 5.17 -29.12
CA LEU A 155 8.48 6.34 -29.94
C LEU A 155 9.63 7.36 -29.99
N GLY A 156 10.63 7.23 -29.12
CA GLY A 156 11.75 8.16 -29.04
C GLY A 156 11.33 9.57 -28.65
N ARG A 157 10.36 9.71 -27.73
CA ARG A 157 9.85 11.00 -27.25
C ARG A 157 9.40 10.95 -25.80
N TRP A 158 9.33 12.12 -25.15
CA TRP A 158 8.67 12.28 -23.86
C TRP A 158 7.17 12.03 -24.04
N ALA A 159 6.60 11.19 -23.19
CA ALA A 159 5.20 10.83 -23.24
C ALA A 159 4.35 11.93 -22.57
N GLU A 160 3.24 12.28 -23.20
CA GLU A 160 2.27 13.24 -22.67
C GLU A 160 1.07 12.51 -22.10
N PHE A 161 0.95 12.50 -20.77
CA PHE A 161 -0.13 11.82 -20.05
C PHE A 161 -1.09 12.77 -19.35
N ARG A 162 -1.03 14.07 -19.66
CA ARG A 162 -1.96 15.04 -19.08
C ARG A 162 -3.38 14.71 -19.55
N GLY A 163 -4.28 14.42 -18.61
CA GLY A 163 -5.65 13.98 -18.91
C GLY A 163 -5.77 12.50 -19.25
N ALA A 164 -4.72 11.70 -19.06
CA ALA A 164 -4.84 10.25 -19.12
C ALA A 164 -5.87 9.76 -18.09
N PRO A 165 -6.59 8.65 -18.38
CA PRO A 165 -7.52 8.06 -17.44
C PRO A 165 -6.84 7.83 -16.08
N SER A 166 -7.51 8.26 -15.02
CA SER A 166 -7.07 8.05 -13.63
C SER A 166 -8.27 7.74 -12.76
N GLU A 167 -8.12 6.80 -11.85
CA GLU A 167 -9.02 6.68 -10.71
C GLU A 167 -8.39 7.39 -9.50
N PRO A 168 -9.21 7.92 -8.56
CA PRO A 168 -8.71 8.28 -7.24
C PRO A 168 -8.00 7.05 -6.65
N ALA A 169 -6.86 7.27 -6.00
CA ALA A 169 -6.21 6.21 -5.26
C ALA A 169 -7.21 5.69 -4.25
N ASP A 170 -7.64 4.43 -4.42
CA ASP A 170 -8.53 3.81 -3.46
C ASP A 170 -7.85 3.96 -2.09
N ASP A 171 -8.60 4.54 -1.15
CA ASP A 171 -8.15 4.85 0.21
C ASP A 171 -7.99 3.58 1.05
N VAL A 172 -7.64 2.46 0.41
CA VAL A 172 -7.44 1.15 1.02
C VAL A 172 -6.24 1.29 1.93
N ASP A 173 -6.54 1.48 3.22
CA ASP A 173 -5.55 1.53 4.27
C ASP A 173 -4.55 0.39 4.10
N ALA A 174 -3.27 0.74 4.32
CA ALA A 174 -2.13 -0.13 4.13
C ALA A 174 -2.41 -1.50 4.75
N ASP A 175 -2.72 -2.45 3.86
CA ASP A 175 -2.94 -3.87 4.08
C ASP A 175 -3.21 -4.23 5.55
N GLU A 176 -4.48 -4.18 5.93
CA GLU A 176 -4.92 -4.69 7.22
C GLU A 176 -4.38 -6.10 7.42
N ALA A 177 -3.43 -6.21 8.34
CA ALA A 177 -2.90 -7.49 8.73
C ALA A 177 -4.06 -8.37 9.22
N PRO A 178 -4.02 -9.70 8.99
CA PRO A 178 -5.10 -10.57 9.42
C PRO A 178 -5.35 -10.40 10.92
N VAL A 179 -6.61 -10.22 11.27
CA VAL A 179 -7.07 -10.19 12.66
C VAL A 179 -6.76 -11.55 13.28
N VAL A 180 -5.96 -11.55 14.35
CA VAL A 180 -5.70 -12.77 15.12
C VAL A 180 -6.86 -12.97 16.09
N VAL A 181 -7.78 -13.87 15.74
CA VAL A 181 -8.95 -14.21 16.58
C VAL A 181 -8.55 -15.24 17.64
N GLY A 182 -9.11 -15.12 18.85
CA GLY A 182 -8.96 -16.11 19.93
C GLY A 182 -7.73 -15.92 20.82
N VAL A 183 -7.03 -14.80 20.71
CA VAL A 183 -5.93 -14.43 21.61
C VAL A 183 -6.42 -13.39 22.61
N ASP A 184 -6.16 -13.63 23.90
CA ASP A 184 -6.44 -12.67 24.97
C ASP A 184 -5.49 -11.47 24.83
N LEU A 185 -6.03 -10.32 24.40
CA LEU A 185 -5.27 -9.10 24.21
C LEU A 185 -4.65 -8.60 25.52
N GLU A 186 -5.36 -8.67 26.66
CA GLU A 186 -4.81 -8.21 27.92
C GLU A 186 -3.61 -9.06 28.34
N GLN A 187 -3.68 -10.38 28.15
CA GLN A 187 -2.54 -11.26 28.38
C GLN A 187 -1.34 -10.85 27.51
N VAL A 188 -1.56 -10.60 26.21
CA VAL A 188 -0.48 -10.16 25.31
C VAL A 188 0.10 -8.81 25.72
N ILE A 189 -0.73 -7.86 26.19
CA ILE A 189 -0.26 -6.57 26.70
C ILE A 189 0.65 -6.78 27.93
N ARG A 190 0.25 -7.62 28.90
CA ARG A 190 1.07 -7.92 30.08
C ARG A 190 2.42 -8.54 29.71
N GLU A 191 2.43 -9.44 28.74
CA GLU A 191 3.66 -10.09 28.29
C GLU A 191 4.62 -9.16 27.53
N ARG A 192 4.09 -8.13 26.84
CA ARG A 192 4.86 -7.36 25.84
C ARG A 192 5.12 -5.90 26.22
N ALA A 193 4.27 -5.27 27.02
CA ALA A 193 4.32 -3.84 27.28
C ALA A 193 5.22 -3.43 28.45
N GLY A 194 5.77 -4.39 29.19
CA GLY A 194 6.68 -4.13 30.31
C GLY A 194 6.04 -3.22 31.36
N ASP A 195 6.70 -2.11 31.69
CA ASP A 195 6.25 -1.12 32.67
C ASP A 195 4.97 -0.36 32.26
N LYS A 196 4.55 -0.46 31.00
CA LYS A 196 3.37 0.24 30.47
C LYS A 196 2.09 -0.59 30.44
N GLN A 197 2.15 -1.87 30.86
CA GLN A 197 1.05 -2.81 30.70
C GLN A 197 -0.29 -2.29 31.25
N ASP A 198 -0.30 -1.69 32.45
CA ASP A 198 -1.54 -1.26 33.10
C ASP A 198 -2.17 -0.07 32.36
N LEU A 199 -1.33 0.84 31.85
CA LEU A 199 -1.78 1.99 31.08
C LEU A 199 -2.36 1.57 29.73
N LEU A 200 -1.73 0.60 29.05
CA LEU A 200 -2.21 0.13 27.75
C LEU A 200 -3.46 -0.74 27.87
N ILE A 201 -3.60 -1.53 28.94
CA ILE A 201 -4.84 -2.24 29.27
C ILE A 201 -5.96 -1.23 29.51
N GLU A 202 -5.71 -0.18 30.29
CA GLU A 202 -6.72 0.84 30.55
C GLU A 202 -7.12 1.60 29.28
N LEU A 203 -6.18 1.87 28.37
CA LEU A 203 -6.49 2.44 27.05
C LEU A 203 -7.36 1.50 26.22
N ALA A 204 -7.05 0.20 26.18
CA ALA A 204 -7.85 -0.80 25.46
C ALA A 204 -9.28 -0.89 26.02
N ARG A 205 -9.44 -0.95 27.35
CA ARG A 205 -10.76 -0.91 28.01
C ARG A 205 -11.52 0.38 27.76
N SER A 206 -10.81 1.50 27.65
CA SER A 206 -11.43 2.79 27.29
C SER A 206 -12.00 2.74 25.88
N ALA A 207 -11.31 2.09 24.94
CA ALA A 207 -11.84 1.86 23.60
C ALA A 207 -13.12 1.02 23.63
N GLU A 208 -13.14 -0.08 24.38
CA GLU A 208 -14.31 -0.96 24.51
C GLU A 208 -15.53 -0.23 25.05
N ARG A 209 -15.35 0.68 26.01
CA ARG A 209 -16.43 1.53 26.54
C ARG A 209 -17.05 2.45 25.49
N GLU A 210 -16.29 2.83 24.47
CA GLU A 210 -16.75 3.62 23.33
C GLU A 210 -17.20 2.79 22.13
N MET A 211 -17.53 1.52 22.37
CA MET A 211 -17.91 0.56 21.33
C MET A 211 -16.82 0.41 20.25
N ALA A 212 -15.55 0.50 20.63
CA ALA A 212 -14.42 0.19 19.76
C ALA A 212 -13.80 -1.15 20.15
N VAL A 213 -13.33 -1.91 19.16
CA VAL A 213 -12.72 -3.22 19.38
C VAL A 213 -11.21 -3.12 19.20
N PRO A 214 -10.42 -3.39 20.25
CA PRO A 214 -8.98 -3.50 20.12
C PRO A 214 -8.59 -4.88 19.56
N VAL A 215 -7.75 -4.90 18.53
CA VAL A 215 -7.41 -6.09 17.75
C VAL A 215 -5.90 -6.20 17.56
N LEU A 216 -5.33 -7.37 17.84
CA LEU A 216 -3.89 -7.58 17.63
C LEU A 216 -3.49 -7.36 16.17
N GLY A 217 -2.43 -6.57 15.98
CA GLY A 217 -1.80 -6.33 14.69
C GLY A 217 -0.55 -7.20 14.51
N SER A 218 -0.23 -7.53 13.27
CA SER A 218 1.05 -8.11 12.89
C SER A 218 1.81 -7.19 11.93
N THR A 219 3.13 -7.22 12.02
CA THR A 219 4.01 -6.60 11.02
C THR A 219 4.26 -7.58 9.89
N ARG A 220 4.32 -7.08 8.65
CA ARG A 220 4.57 -7.90 7.45
C ARG A 220 5.89 -8.67 7.47
N ASP A 221 6.88 -8.18 8.21
CA ASP A 221 8.29 -8.54 8.04
C ASP A 221 8.92 -9.22 9.27
N SER A 222 8.12 -9.51 10.30
CA SER A 222 8.65 -10.12 11.52
C SER A 222 8.59 -11.64 11.44
N ALA A 223 9.75 -12.28 11.59
CA ALA A 223 9.85 -13.70 11.99
C ALA A 223 9.09 -14.02 13.30
N GLN A 224 8.59 -12.98 14.00
CA GLN A 224 7.57 -13.07 15.04
C GLN A 224 6.20 -12.69 14.45
N PRO A 225 5.34 -13.66 14.10
CA PRO A 225 4.15 -13.42 13.27
C PRO A 225 2.97 -12.71 13.96
N VAL A 226 3.04 -12.38 15.25
CA VAL A 226 1.92 -11.79 16.02
C VAL A 226 2.43 -10.76 17.04
N GLY A 227 1.75 -9.61 17.12
CA GLY A 227 1.81 -8.72 18.27
C GLY A 227 3.05 -7.84 18.28
N ALA A 228 3.18 -6.93 17.31
CA ALA A 228 4.08 -5.77 17.43
C ALA A 228 3.34 -4.52 17.96
N TYR A 229 2.01 -4.54 17.86
CA TYR A 229 1.08 -3.51 18.28
C TYR A 229 -0.33 -4.12 18.32
N PHE A 230 -1.31 -3.38 18.85
CA PHE A 230 -2.72 -3.61 18.57
C PHE A 230 -3.34 -2.39 17.89
N ARG A 231 -4.41 -2.62 17.14
CA ARG A 231 -5.22 -1.59 16.48
C ARG A 231 -6.50 -1.42 17.26
N ILE A 232 -7.11 -0.26 17.14
CA ILE A 232 -8.46 -0.02 17.64
C ILE A 232 -9.33 0.26 16.42
N HIS A 233 -10.47 -0.44 16.31
CA HIS A 233 -11.45 -0.30 15.25
C HIS A 233 -12.80 0.10 15.84
N ASP A 234 -13.62 0.82 15.10
CA ASP A 234 -14.96 1.21 15.57
C ASP A 234 -15.96 0.08 15.33
N ALA A 235 -16.56 -0.48 16.37
CA ALA A 235 -17.49 -1.60 16.22
C ALA A 235 -18.89 -1.18 15.73
N GLN A 236 -19.16 0.12 15.63
CA GLN A 236 -20.45 0.63 15.16
C GLN A 236 -20.51 0.78 13.64
N ILE A 237 -19.37 0.67 12.95
CA ILE A 237 -19.26 0.80 11.50
C ILE A 237 -19.19 -0.61 10.88
N GLU A 238 -19.95 -0.84 9.81
CA GLU A 238 -19.94 -2.13 9.11
C GLU A 238 -18.55 -2.42 8.51
N GLU A 239 -18.08 -3.65 8.66
CA GLU A 239 -16.74 -4.02 8.20
C GLU A 239 -16.58 -3.92 6.67
N PRO A 240 -15.40 -3.48 6.17
CA PRO A 240 -14.18 -3.19 6.93
C PRO A 240 -14.15 -1.75 7.49
N THR A 241 -13.90 -1.63 8.79
CA THR A 241 -13.71 -0.36 9.49
C THR A 241 -12.22 -0.04 9.55
N PRO A 242 -11.78 1.14 9.08
CA PRO A 242 -10.37 1.52 9.19
C PRO A 242 -9.96 1.64 10.66
N ALA A 243 -8.71 1.33 10.98
CA ALA A 243 -8.21 1.52 12.34
C ALA A 243 -8.28 3.00 12.75
N VAL A 244 -8.84 3.29 13.93
CA VAL A 244 -8.82 4.65 14.52
C VAL A 244 -7.51 4.94 15.24
N ALA A 245 -6.82 3.90 15.71
CA ALA A 245 -5.52 4.05 16.35
C ALA A 245 -4.64 2.80 16.20
N TYR A 246 -3.33 3.03 16.20
CA TYR A 246 -2.30 1.99 16.35
C TYR A 246 -1.58 2.19 17.67
N VAL A 247 -1.61 1.18 18.54
CA VAL A 247 -1.02 1.19 19.87
C VAL A 247 0.16 0.23 19.92
N HIS A 248 1.37 0.78 19.99
CA HIS A 248 2.60 0.00 20.13
C HIS A 248 2.87 -0.33 21.60
N TRP A 249 3.51 -1.47 21.86
CA TRP A 249 3.92 -1.89 23.22
C TRP A 249 4.87 -0.90 23.89
N SER A 250 5.59 -0.12 23.10
CA SER A 250 6.46 0.93 23.61
C SER A 250 5.71 2.10 24.25
N GLY A 251 4.38 2.17 24.14
CA GLY A 251 3.55 3.28 24.62
C GLY A 251 3.19 4.30 23.53
N LYS A 252 3.83 4.22 22.35
CA LYS A 252 3.47 5.09 21.22
C LYS A 252 2.08 4.71 20.70
N VAL A 253 1.20 5.69 20.63
CA VAL A 253 -0.13 5.59 20.01
C VAL A 253 -0.20 6.56 18.84
N SER A 254 -0.61 6.08 17.66
CA SER A 254 -0.84 6.92 16.47
C SER A 254 -2.33 6.90 16.14
N PHE A 255 -2.95 8.08 16.08
CA PHE A 255 -4.40 8.25 15.91
C PHE A 255 -4.74 8.69 14.51
N ARG A 256 -5.88 8.26 13.97
CA ARG A 256 -6.39 8.63 12.64
C ARG A 256 -6.91 10.07 12.62
N LEU A 257 -6.02 11.00 12.93
CA LEU A 257 -6.26 12.42 13.04
C LEU A 257 -5.15 13.17 12.31
N THR A 258 -5.47 14.34 11.81
CA THR A 258 -4.55 15.37 11.34
C THR A 258 -4.36 16.43 12.43
N HIS A 259 -3.35 17.29 12.28
CA HIS A 259 -3.12 18.37 13.23
C HIS A 259 -4.32 19.35 13.32
N ASN A 260 -5.09 19.50 12.24
CA ASN A 260 -6.25 20.38 12.19
C ASN A 260 -7.46 19.84 12.95
N ASP A 261 -7.45 18.54 13.28
CA ASP A 261 -8.53 17.91 14.05
C ASP A 261 -8.36 18.12 15.57
N LEU A 262 -7.27 18.76 16.00
CA LEU A 262 -7.02 19.06 17.42
C LEU A 262 -7.72 20.35 17.86
N PRO A 263 -8.18 20.43 19.13
CA PRO A 263 -8.77 21.65 19.66
C PRO A 263 -7.78 22.82 19.63
N ALA A 264 -8.32 24.05 19.62
CA ALA A 264 -7.50 25.27 19.67
C ALA A 264 -6.60 25.26 20.92
N GLY A 265 -5.28 25.35 20.72
CA GLY A 265 -4.27 25.21 21.78
C GLY A 265 -3.62 23.82 21.86
N GLY A 266 -4.09 22.86 21.06
CA GLY A 266 -3.59 21.49 21.03
C GLY A 266 -3.97 20.69 22.28
N LEU A 267 -3.41 19.49 22.40
CA LEU A 267 -3.53 18.65 23.60
C LEU A 267 -2.13 18.38 24.15
N ALA A 268 -1.94 18.61 25.45
CA ALA A 268 -0.66 18.38 26.10
C ALA A 268 -0.23 16.91 25.93
N GLY A 269 0.96 16.69 25.35
CA GLY A 269 1.49 15.35 25.04
C GLY A 269 1.08 14.78 23.68
N ALA A 270 0.24 15.48 22.91
CA ALA A 270 0.01 15.16 21.50
C ALA A 270 1.16 15.72 20.64
N THR A 271 1.66 14.92 19.71
CA THR A 271 2.74 15.29 18.79
C THR A 271 2.34 15.06 17.35
N PRO A 272 2.79 15.89 16.40
CA PRO A 272 2.63 15.61 14.98
C PRO A 272 3.33 14.31 14.59
N ALA A 273 2.70 13.54 13.72
CA ALA A 273 3.27 12.35 13.10
C ALA A 273 3.36 12.57 11.58
N THR A 274 4.34 11.91 10.96
CA THR A 274 4.61 12.04 9.52
C THR A 274 3.58 11.32 8.65
N HIS A 275 2.74 10.46 9.25
CA HIS A 275 1.76 9.68 8.50
C HIS A 275 0.55 10.55 8.11
N GLN A 276 0.20 10.58 6.83
CA GLN A 276 -0.88 11.46 6.32
C GLN A 276 -2.22 11.24 7.04
N LYS A 277 -2.64 9.97 7.19
CA LYS A 277 -3.89 9.60 7.89
C LYS A 277 -3.76 9.51 9.40
N TYR A 278 -2.56 9.26 9.92
CA TYR A 278 -2.30 9.08 11.35
C TYR A 278 -1.33 10.16 11.83
N GLY A 279 -1.69 11.40 11.56
CA GLY A 279 -0.86 12.60 11.70
C GLY A 279 -0.74 13.13 13.12
N VAL A 280 -1.41 12.50 14.09
CA VAL A 280 -1.28 12.81 15.51
C VAL A 280 -0.85 11.55 16.27
N ALA A 281 0.12 11.70 17.15
CA ALA A 281 0.58 10.64 18.04
C ALA A 281 0.62 11.13 19.50
N CYS A 282 0.67 10.18 20.42
CA CYS A 282 0.96 10.41 21.84
C CYS A 282 1.85 9.27 22.35
N HIS A 283 2.64 9.51 23.40
CA HIS A 283 3.40 8.47 24.08
C HIS A 283 2.83 8.26 25.48
N VAL A 284 2.14 7.14 25.69
CA VAL A 284 1.57 6.76 26.99
C VAL A 284 2.68 6.24 27.89
N SER A 285 3.03 7.00 28.91
CA SER A 285 4.05 6.65 29.92
C SER A 285 3.58 6.88 31.36
N ASP A 286 2.46 7.57 31.54
CA ASP A 286 1.86 7.87 32.84
C ASP A 286 0.34 8.13 32.69
N ASN A 287 -0.33 8.44 33.80
CA ASN A 287 -1.77 8.74 33.81
C ASN A 287 -2.14 10.05 33.08
N ALA A 288 -1.22 11.00 32.96
CA ALA A 288 -1.49 12.25 32.25
C ALA A 288 -1.55 12.00 30.73
N THR A 289 -0.52 11.31 30.21
CA THR A 289 -0.43 10.90 28.81
C THR A 289 -1.47 9.86 28.42
N LEU A 290 -1.89 8.97 29.34
CA LEU A 290 -3.04 8.08 29.14
C LEU A 290 -4.33 8.87 28.90
N ARG A 291 -4.61 9.90 29.71
CA ARG A 291 -5.81 10.75 29.53
C ARG A 291 -5.77 11.50 28.20
N THR A 292 -4.59 11.97 27.78
CA THR A 292 -4.42 12.55 26.45
C THR A 292 -4.73 11.53 25.35
N ALA A 293 -4.21 10.31 25.46
CA ALA A 293 -4.47 9.24 24.50
C ALA A 293 -5.95 8.85 24.42
N GLN A 294 -6.65 8.79 25.56
CA GLN A 294 -8.10 8.55 25.61
C GLN A 294 -8.87 9.68 24.90
N HIS A 295 -8.52 10.95 25.15
CA HIS A 295 -9.18 12.07 24.48
C HIS A 295 -8.93 12.04 22.96
N LEU A 296 -7.69 11.79 22.52
CA LEU A 296 -7.37 11.63 21.10
C LEU A 296 -8.13 10.45 20.46
N LEU A 297 -8.31 9.35 21.19
CA LEU A 297 -9.10 8.22 20.72
C LEU A 297 -10.56 8.62 20.48
N TYR A 298 -11.16 9.36 21.41
CA TYR A 298 -12.54 9.84 21.27
C TYR A 298 -12.71 10.79 20.08
N LEU A 299 -11.77 11.71 19.88
CA LEU A 299 -11.76 12.59 18.71
C LEU A 299 -11.63 11.78 17.41
N ALA A 300 -10.77 10.76 17.38
CA ALA A 300 -10.59 9.91 16.20
C ALA A 300 -11.85 9.09 15.87
N LEU A 301 -12.52 8.54 16.89
CA LEU A 301 -13.78 7.82 16.73
C LEU A 301 -14.89 8.76 16.24
N ALA A 302 -15.07 9.91 16.87
CA ALA A 302 -16.08 10.90 16.45
C ALA A 302 -15.87 11.34 15.00
N LYS A 303 -14.63 11.68 14.63
CA LYS A 303 -14.28 12.05 13.26
C LYS A 303 -14.60 10.93 12.27
N LEU A 304 -14.21 9.69 12.58
CA LEU A 304 -14.45 8.56 11.69
C LEU A 304 -15.94 8.33 11.46
N ARG A 305 -16.76 8.48 12.51
CA ARG A 305 -18.23 8.35 12.42
C ARG A 305 -18.87 9.49 11.62
N ASP A 306 -18.34 10.70 11.70
CA ASP A 306 -18.85 11.86 10.96
C ASP A 306 -18.47 11.84 9.46
N ASP A 307 -17.37 11.16 9.11
CA ASP A 307 -16.88 11.05 7.72
C ASP A 307 -17.65 10.01 6.87
N LEU A 308 -18.50 9.16 7.48
CA LEU A 308 -19.23 8.05 6.83
C LEU A 308 -20.74 8.32 6.70
#